data_AF-A0A355L514-F1
#
_entry.id   AF-A0A355L514-F1
#
_cell.length_a   1.000
_cell.length_b   1.000
_cell.length_c   1.000
_cell.angle_alpha   90.00
_cell.angle_beta   90.00
_cell.angle_gamma   90.00
#
_symmetry.space_group_name_H-M   'P 1'
#
loop_
_entity.id
_entity.type
_entity.pdbx_description
1 polymer ?
#
loop_
_entity_poly.entity_id
_entity_poly.type
_entity_poly.pdbx_seq_one_letter_code
_entity_poly.pdbx_strand_id
1 'polypeptide(L)'
;VDGNIVAQEIVPKSNEQKEKNIVVKETISAPTLSPKDIVTVLRESRELQSLVNEAQKVLGRTISTAEQAIIINMVNYYGLKPEVVLMILEYYRNGKQKGMSISFAYINAMAKNWSDEGISSIGEAEEKLQEIERGNRVWNEIVAITGIRHRKPT
;
A
#
# COMPACT_ATOMS: atom_id res chain seq x y z
N VAL A 1 43.22 62.42 24.35
CA VAL A 1 42.71 62.05 23.00
C VAL A 1 42.91 60.56 22.82
N ASP A 2 42.18 59.69 23.54
CA ASP A 2 40.72 59.51 23.63
C ASP A 2 40.07 59.23 22.27
N GLY A 3 39.53 58.02 22.12
CA GLY A 3 38.67 57.67 20.99
C GLY A 3 38.70 56.19 20.62
N ASN A 4 38.36 55.28 21.55
CA ASN A 4 38.07 53.89 21.24
C ASN A 4 36.68 53.81 20.57
N ILE A 5 36.61 53.32 19.34
CA ILE A 5 35.40 53.21 18.53
C ILE A 5 34.73 51.86 18.82
N VAL A 6 33.46 51.93 19.23
CA VAL A 6 32.51 50.81 19.26
C VAL A 6 32.01 50.58 17.83
N ALA A 7 32.10 49.36 17.33
CA ALA A 7 31.37 48.93 16.14
C ALA A 7 30.77 47.53 16.38
N GLN A 8 29.47 47.46 16.11
CA GLN A 8 28.53 46.39 16.39
C GLN A 8 28.84 45.08 15.68
N GLU A 9 28.50 44.00 16.38
CA GLU A 9 28.42 42.62 15.93
C GLU A 9 27.34 42.47 14.84
N ILE A 10 27.73 41.95 13.67
CA ILE A 10 26.81 41.58 12.60
C ILE A 10 27.10 40.12 12.25
N VAL A 11 26.24 39.22 12.73
CA VAL A 11 26.12 37.85 12.17
C VAL A 11 25.38 37.93 10.83
N PRO A 12 25.81 37.16 9.81
CA PRO A 12 24.85 36.16 9.32
C PRO A 12 25.44 34.84 8.77
N LYS A 13 24.67 33.79 9.07
CA LYS A 13 24.24 32.65 8.21
C LYS A 13 25.29 31.62 7.76
N SER A 14 25.38 30.55 8.55
CA SER A 14 25.83 29.23 8.11
C SER A 14 24.88 28.66 7.05
N ASN A 15 25.43 28.35 5.89
CA ASN A 15 24.77 27.68 4.78
C ASN A 15 24.93 26.16 4.97
N GLU A 16 23.92 25.49 5.52
CA GLU A 16 23.89 24.04 5.66
C GLU A 16 23.65 23.39 4.29
N GLN A 17 24.70 22.78 3.74
CA GLN A 17 24.61 21.89 2.60
C GLN A 17 23.98 20.58 3.06
N LYS A 18 22.72 20.34 2.66
CA LYS A 18 22.03 19.05 2.84
C LYS A 18 22.69 17.99 1.96
N GLU A 19 23.50 17.14 2.57
CA GLU A 19 23.94 15.87 2.00
C GLU A 19 22.71 14.99 1.73
N LYS A 20 22.47 14.72 0.44
CA LYS A 20 21.43 13.78 0.00
C LYS A 20 21.90 12.38 0.30
N ASN A 21 21.49 11.83 1.44
CA ASN A 21 21.72 10.43 1.76
C ASN A 21 20.84 9.56 0.84
N ILE A 22 21.45 8.92 -0.14
CA ILE A 22 20.78 8.01 -1.08
C ILE A 22 20.52 6.70 -0.32
N VAL A 23 19.31 6.56 0.21
CA VAL A 23 18.85 5.30 0.81
C VAL A 23 18.64 4.30 -0.32
N VAL A 24 19.57 3.37 -0.46
CA VAL A 24 19.39 2.15 -1.24
C VAL A 24 18.21 1.40 -0.58
N LYS A 25 17.03 1.37 -1.23
CA LYS A 25 15.91 0.52 -0.82
C LYS A 25 16.34 -0.93 -0.96
N GLU A 26 16.91 -1.51 0.10
CA GLU A 26 16.85 -2.96 0.28
C GLU A 26 15.36 -3.33 0.31
N THR A 27 14.92 -4.13 -0.67
CA THR A 27 13.54 -4.61 -0.70
C THR A 27 13.38 -5.69 0.37
N ILE A 28 13.25 -5.27 1.62
CA ILE A 28 12.85 -6.17 2.70
C ILE A 28 11.45 -6.66 2.32
N SER A 29 11.30 -7.97 2.16
CA SER A 29 9.99 -8.58 1.93
C SER A 29 9.23 -8.63 3.24
N ALA A 30 7.90 -8.57 3.18
CA ALA A 30 7.06 -8.77 4.35
C ALA A 30 7.37 -10.12 5.03
N PRO A 31 7.33 -10.19 6.37
CA PRO A 31 7.65 -11.41 7.11
C PRO A 31 6.63 -12.51 6.86
N THR A 32 7.07 -13.75 6.89
CA THR A 32 6.17 -14.91 6.92
C THR A 32 5.68 -15.14 8.35
N LEU A 33 4.37 -15.01 8.59
CA LEU A 33 3.78 -15.22 9.91
C LEU A 33 3.40 -16.70 10.11
N SER A 34 3.83 -17.30 11.23
CA SER A 34 3.38 -18.64 11.59
C SER A 34 1.93 -18.63 12.10
N PRO A 35 1.21 -19.77 12.10
CA PRO A 35 -0.14 -19.83 12.68
C PRO A 35 -0.20 -19.38 14.14
N LYS A 36 0.86 -19.64 14.92
CA LYS A 36 0.95 -19.19 16.32
C LYS A 36 1.05 -17.67 16.39
N ASP A 37 1.90 -17.06 15.57
CA ASP A 37 2.09 -15.61 15.55
C ASP A 37 0.80 -14.89 15.14
N ILE A 38 0.08 -15.41 14.15
CA ILE A 38 -1.22 -14.87 13.72
C ILE A 38 -2.21 -14.87 14.89
N VAL A 39 -2.33 -15.99 15.61
CA VAL A 39 -3.22 -16.07 16.77
C VAL A 39 -2.82 -15.07 17.85
N THR A 40 -1.52 -14.93 18.13
CA THR A 40 -1.01 -13.97 19.11
C THR A 40 -1.34 -12.54 18.69
N VAL A 41 -1.00 -12.13 17.47
CA VAL A 41 -1.26 -10.79 16.92
C VAL A 41 -2.76 -10.45 16.96
N LEU A 42 -3.63 -11.39 16.57
CA LEU A 42 -5.08 -11.17 16.58
C LEU A 42 -5.68 -11.13 17.99
N ARG A 43 -5.03 -11.72 19.00
CA ARG A 43 -5.44 -11.58 20.41
C ARG A 43 -5.01 -10.25 21.00
N GLU A 44 -3.86 -9.74 20.58
CA GLU A 44 -3.26 -8.52 21.11
C GLU A 44 -3.80 -7.25 20.44
N SER A 45 -4.30 -7.33 19.20
CA SER A 45 -4.86 -6.19 18.47
C SER A 45 -6.34 -6.38 18.12
N ARG A 46 -7.20 -5.64 18.83
CA ARG A 46 -8.64 -5.57 18.53
C ARG A 46 -8.94 -5.01 17.14
N GLU A 47 -8.10 -4.09 16.68
CA GLU A 47 -8.21 -3.50 15.34
C GLU A 47 -7.98 -4.56 14.26
N LEU A 48 -6.87 -5.32 14.35
CA LEU A 48 -6.57 -6.39 13.39
C LEU A 48 -7.58 -7.52 13.45
N GLN A 49 -8.05 -7.87 14.65
CA GLN A 49 -9.14 -8.83 14.81
C GLN A 49 -10.42 -8.36 14.10
N SER A 50 -10.77 -7.08 14.25
CA SER A 50 -11.95 -6.51 13.58
C SER A 50 -11.75 -6.50 12.06
N LEU A 51 -10.58 -6.07 11.57
CA LEU A 51 -10.24 -6.10 10.15
C LEU A 51 -10.37 -7.51 9.55
N VAL A 52 -9.82 -8.53 10.20
CA VAL A 52 -9.93 -9.92 9.74
C VAL A 52 -11.40 -10.38 9.69
N ASN A 53 -12.20 -10.01 10.69
CA ASN A 53 -13.63 -10.33 10.70
C ASN A 53 -14.39 -9.62 9.57
N GLU A 54 -14.14 -8.33 9.35
CA GLU A 54 -14.74 -7.57 8.26
C GLU A 54 -14.29 -8.11 6.89
N ALA A 55 -13.01 -8.48 6.74
CA ALA A 55 -12.49 -9.10 5.53
C ALA A 55 -13.26 -10.37 5.16
N GLN A 56 -13.61 -11.23 6.13
CA GLN A 56 -14.43 -12.42 5.87
C GLN A 56 -15.84 -12.06 5.38
N LYS A 57 -16.45 -11.01 5.95
CA LYS A 57 -17.77 -10.52 5.51
C LYS A 57 -17.71 -9.96 4.10
N VAL A 58 -16.71 -9.11 3.82
CA VAL A 58 -16.46 -8.55 2.49
C VAL A 58 -16.31 -9.65 1.46
N LEU A 59 -15.52 -10.67 1.77
CA LEU A 59 -15.24 -11.79 0.85
C LEU A 59 -16.38 -12.82 0.79
N GLY A 60 -17.32 -12.81 1.74
CA GLY A 60 -18.43 -13.76 1.83
C GLY A 60 -18.00 -15.19 2.14
N ARG A 61 -16.80 -15.38 2.71
CA ARG A 61 -16.24 -16.69 3.06
C ARG A 61 -15.24 -16.58 4.20
N THR A 62 -14.91 -17.71 4.80
CA THR A 62 -13.77 -17.80 5.71
C THR A 62 -12.47 -17.53 4.95
N ILE A 63 -11.53 -16.88 5.63
CA ILE A 63 -10.18 -16.65 5.11
C ILE A 63 -9.20 -17.63 5.74
N SER A 64 -8.33 -18.18 4.89
CA SER A 64 -7.28 -19.10 5.31
C SER A 64 -6.21 -18.39 6.13
N THR A 65 -5.39 -19.17 6.85
CA THR A 65 -4.25 -18.65 7.62
C THR A 65 -3.26 -17.88 6.74
N ALA A 66 -3.03 -18.32 5.50
CA ALA A 66 -2.16 -17.61 4.56
C ALA A 66 -2.73 -16.24 4.15
N GLU A 67 -4.05 -16.16 3.97
CA GLU A 67 -4.73 -14.90 3.66
C GLU A 67 -4.74 -13.95 4.86
N GLN A 68 -4.93 -14.48 6.07
CA GLN A 68 -4.80 -13.71 7.32
C GLN A 68 -3.40 -13.10 7.45
N ALA A 69 -2.35 -13.88 7.18
CA ALA A 69 -0.97 -13.39 7.21
C ALA A 69 -0.77 -12.21 6.24
N ILE A 70 -1.30 -12.31 5.02
CA ILE A 70 -1.23 -11.24 4.02
C ILE A 70 -1.96 -9.99 4.52
N ILE A 71 -3.19 -10.12 5.01
CA ILE A 71 -4.00 -9.00 5.52
C ILE A 71 -3.32 -8.31 6.71
N ILE A 72 -2.76 -9.08 7.64
CA ILE A 72 -2.00 -8.55 8.79
C ILE A 72 -0.76 -7.79 8.32
N ASN A 73 -0.02 -8.33 7.35
CA ASN A 73 1.16 -7.66 6.80
C ASN A 73 0.81 -6.36 6.07
N MET A 74 -0.36 -6.27 5.44
CA MET A 74 -0.80 -5.01 4.83
C MET A 74 -0.89 -3.85 5.82
N VAL A 75 -1.29 -4.14 7.06
CA VAL A 75 -1.34 -3.13 8.13
C VAL A 75 0.01 -3.00 8.83
N ASN A 76 0.53 -4.08 9.40
CA ASN A 76 1.69 -4.00 10.29
C ASN A 76 3.01 -3.73 9.56
N TYR A 77 3.13 -4.17 8.31
CA TYR A 77 4.37 -4.09 7.56
C TYR A 77 4.32 -3.02 6.46
N TYR A 78 3.21 -2.94 5.71
CA TYR A 78 3.04 -1.89 4.70
C TYR A 78 2.42 -0.60 5.26
N GLY A 79 1.96 -0.59 6.51
CA GLY A 79 1.42 0.62 7.15
C GLY A 79 0.09 1.09 6.57
N LEU A 80 -0.63 0.25 5.84
CA LEU A 80 -1.94 0.62 5.29
C LEU A 80 -2.99 0.65 6.39
N LYS A 81 -3.91 1.60 6.30
CA LYS A 81 -5.07 1.65 7.20
C LYS A 81 -6.03 0.49 6.93
N PRO A 82 -6.71 -0.04 7.96
CA PRO A 82 -7.69 -1.11 7.80
C PRO A 82 -8.72 -0.86 6.68
N GLU A 83 -9.19 0.38 6.53
CA GLU A 83 -10.19 0.74 5.51
C GLU A 83 -9.63 0.59 4.09
N VAL A 84 -8.37 0.97 3.87
CA VAL A 84 -7.70 0.80 2.57
C VAL A 84 -7.51 -0.68 2.25
N VAL A 85 -7.19 -1.50 3.26
CA VAL A 85 -7.10 -2.96 3.11
C VAL A 85 -8.46 -3.55 2.69
N LEU A 86 -9.56 -3.09 3.29
CA LEU A 86 -10.91 -3.52 2.89
C LEU A 86 -11.24 -3.15 1.44
N MET A 87 -10.87 -1.95 0.98
CA MET A 87 -11.05 -1.55 -0.43
C MET A 87 -10.31 -2.48 -1.40
N ILE A 88 -9.07 -2.88 -1.07
CA ILE A 88 -8.30 -3.85 -1.87
C ILE A 88 -9.01 -5.21 -1.92
N LEU A 89 -9.59 -5.67 -0.80
CA LEU A 89 -10.32 -6.93 -0.73
C LEU A 89 -11.66 -6.89 -1.48
N GLU A 90 -12.35 -5.75 -1.46
CA GLU A 90 -13.54 -5.52 -2.28
C GLU A 90 -13.20 -5.55 -3.77
N TYR A 91 -12.12 -4.88 -4.18
CA TYR A 91 -11.61 -4.96 -5.55
C TYR A 91 -11.31 -6.40 -5.96
N TYR A 92 -10.62 -7.17 -5.10
CA TYR A 92 -10.36 -8.59 -5.33
C TYR A 92 -11.64 -9.39 -5.55
N ARG A 93 -12.63 -9.24 -4.65
CA ARG A 93 -13.92 -9.94 -4.75
C ARG A 93 -14.66 -9.56 -6.03
N ASN A 94 -14.75 -8.27 -6.34
CA ASN A 94 -15.46 -7.78 -7.51
C ASN A 94 -14.82 -8.31 -8.81
N GLY A 95 -13.49 -8.35 -8.88
CA GLY A 95 -12.78 -8.96 -9.99
C GLY A 95 -13.07 -10.46 -10.12
N LYS A 96 -13.07 -11.21 -9.00
CA LYS A 96 -13.44 -12.63 -9.00
C LYS A 96 -14.87 -12.87 -9.51
N GLN A 97 -15.83 -12.06 -9.07
CA GLN A 97 -17.22 -12.14 -9.53
C GLN A 97 -17.36 -11.84 -11.03
N LYS A 98 -16.51 -10.96 -11.57
CA LYS A 98 -16.40 -10.66 -13.01
C LYS A 98 -15.60 -11.73 -13.79
N GLY A 99 -15.20 -12.84 -13.16
CA GLY A 99 -14.43 -13.92 -13.79
C GLY A 99 -12.94 -13.63 -13.96
N MET A 100 -12.41 -12.58 -13.34
CA MET A 100 -10.99 -12.24 -13.43
C MET A 100 -10.13 -13.21 -12.59
N SER A 101 -8.98 -13.61 -13.13
CA SER A 101 -7.99 -14.40 -12.39
C SER A 101 -7.08 -13.49 -11.53
N ILE A 102 -7.66 -12.93 -10.47
CA ILE A 102 -6.93 -12.16 -9.44
C ILE A 102 -6.50 -13.11 -8.32
N SER A 103 -5.31 -12.95 -7.75
CA SER A 103 -4.83 -13.76 -6.62
C SER A 103 -4.57 -12.91 -5.38
N PHE A 104 -4.49 -13.55 -4.22
CA PHE A 104 -4.04 -12.88 -2.99
C PHE A 104 -2.60 -12.35 -3.11
N ALA A 105 -1.74 -13.04 -3.86
CA ALA A 105 -0.39 -12.56 -4.16
C ALA A 105 -0.40 -11.26 -4.98
N TYR A 106 -1.35 -11.12 -5.93
CA TYR A 106 -1.50 -9.89 -6.71
C TYR A 106 -1.90 -8.71 -5.83
N ILE A 107 -2.91 -8.87 -4.97
CA ILE A 107 -3.32 -7.78 -4.07
C ILE A 107 -2.30 -7.48 -2.98
N ASN A 108 -1.48 -8.46 -2.56
CA ASN A 108 -0.33 -8.20 -1.69
C ASN A 108 0.72 -7.33 -2.38
N ALA A 109 1.02 -7.60 -3.66
CA ALA A 109 1.92 -6.76 -4.44
C ALA A 109 1.35 -5.35 -4.66
N MET A 110 0.04 -5.25 -4.92
CA MET A 110 -0.67 -3.97 -5.01
C MET A 110 -0.53 -3.16 -3.71
N ALA A 111 -0.80 -3.78 -2.55
CA ALA A 111 -0.66 -3.13 -1.25
C ALA A 111 0.77 -2.66 -0.97
N LYS A 112 1.77 -3.49 -1.30
CA LYS A 112 3.18 -3.09 -1.20
C LYS A 112 3.48 -1.87 -2.06
N ASN A 113 3.06 -1.87 -3.33
CA ASN A 113 3.28 -0.76 -4.24
C ASN A 113 2.59 0.52 -3.76
N TRP A 114 1.37 0.42 -3.27
CA TRP A 114 0.64 1.56 -2.70
C TRP A 114 1.37 2.16 -1.50
N SER A 115 1.87 1.32 -0.60
CA SER A 115 2.72 1.76 0.51
C SER A 115 4.01 2.40 0.03
N ASP A 116 4.69 1.80 -0.95
CA ASP A 116 5.90 2.35 -1.57
C ASP A 116 5.67 3.72 -2.23
N GLU A 117 4.45 3.96 -2.74
CA GLU A 117 3.98 5.22 -3.33
C GLU A 117 3.45 6.22 -2.28
N GLY A 118 3.37 5.85 -1.00
CA GLY A 118 2.89 6.71 0.09
C GLY A 118 1.37 6.80 0.22
N ILE A 119 0.63 5.91 -0.44
CA ILE A 119 -0.83 5.90 -0.48
C ILE A 119 -1.35 5.36 0.84
N SER A 120 -2.01 6.22 1.62
CA SER A 120 -2.42 5.88 2.99
C SER A 120 -3.83 6.38 3.36
N SER A 121 -4.51 7.05 2.44
CA SER A 121 -5.88 7.51 2.62
C SER A 121 -6.87 6.77 1.72
N ILE A 122 -8.14 6.78 2.13
CA ILE A 122 -9.26 6.24 1.34
C ILE A 122 -9.37 6.96 -0.01
N GLY A 123 -9.18 8.28 -0.03
CA GLY A 123 -9.29 9.08 -1.26
C GLY A 123 -8.23 8.72 -2.31
N GLU A 124 -6.97 8.57 -1.89
CA GLU A 124 -5.89 8.16 -2.79
C GLU A 124 -6.07 6.71 -3.28
N ALA A 125 -6.52 5.82 -2.40
CA ALA A 125 -6.83 4.43 -2.76
C ALA A 125 -7.97 4.34 -3.79
N GLU A 126 -9.02 5.14 -3.61
CA GLU A 126 -10.15 5.24 -4.56
C GLU A 126 -9.66 5.73 -5.92
N GLU A 127 -8.84 6.78 -5.96
CA GLU A 127 -8.26 7.31 -7.19
C GLU A 127 -7.45 6.25 -7.95
N LYS A 128 -6.60 5.49 -7.24
CA LYS A 128 -5.85 4.38 -7.85
C LYS A 128 -6.73 3.28 -8.39
N LEU A 129 -7.78 2.88 -7.67
CA LEU A 129 -8.72 1.87 -8.18
C LEU A 129 -9.40 2.36 -9.46
N GLN A 130 -9.84 3.61 -9.50
CA GLN A 130 -10.43 4.20 -10.69
C GLN A 130 -9.46 4.26 -11.86
N GLU A 131 -8.18 4.58 -11.62
CA GLU A 131 -7.13 4.55 -12.63
C GLU A 131 -6.96 3.14 -13.23
N ILE A 132 -6.86 2.12 -12.37
CA ILE A 132 -6.76 0.71 -12.77
C ILE A 132 -7.97 0.29 -13.60
N GLU A 133 -9.19 0.65 -13.16
CA GLU A 133 -10.42 0.30 -13.87
C GLU A 133 -10.52 1.01 -15.23
N ARG A 134 -10.13 2.28 -15.31
CA ARG A 134 -10.09 3.05 -16.56
C ARG A 134 -9.09 2.42 -17.55
N GLY A 135 -7.89 2.07 -17.09
CA GLY A 135 -6.88 1.40 -17.90
C GLY A 135 -7.38 0.06 -18.44
N ASN A 136 -8.02 -0.75 -17.60
CA ASN A 136 -8.63 -2.02 -18.03
C ASN A 136 -9.73 -1.82 -19.08
N ARG A 137 -10.57 -0.79 -18.93
CA ARG A 137 -11.62 -0.47 -19.90
C ARG A 137 -11.02 -0.11 -21.27
N VAL A 138 -10.04 0.79 -21.30
CA VAL A 138 -9.36 1.22 -22.54
C VAL A 138 -8.68 0.02 -23.20
N TRP A 139 -8.01 -0.83 -22.42
CA TRP A 139 -7.39 -2.05 -22.95
C TRP A 139 -8.40 -2.99 -23.59
N ASN A 140 -9.54 -3.23 -22.94
CA ASN A 140 -10.60 -4.09 -23.47
C ASN A 140 -11.18 -3.54 -24.78
N GLU A 141 -11.33 -2.21 -24.90
CA GLU A 141 -11.78 -1.55 -26.13
C GLU A 141 -10.77 -1.74 -27.27
N ILE A 142 -9.47 -1.54 -27.00
CA ILE A 142 -8.41 -1.77 -28.00
C ILE A 142 -8.42 -3.22 -28.47
N VAL A 143 -8.54 -4.19 -27.56
CA VAL A 143 -8.61 -5.63 -27.92
C VAL A 143 -9.86 -5.93 -28.75
N ALA A 144 -11.00 -5.32 -28.43
CA ALA A 144 -12.24 -5.51 -29.17
C ALA A 144 -12.15 -4.95 -30.61
N ILE A 145 -11.51 -3.80 -30.80
CA ILE A 145 -11.33 -3.18 -32.12
C ILE A 145 -10.29 -3.93 -32.95
N THR A 146 -9.14 -4.27 -32.34
CA THR A 146 -7.99 -4.82 -33.07
C THR A 146 -8.07 -6.33 -33.27
N GLY A 147 -8.83 -7.05 -32.45
CA GLY A 147 -8.86 -8.52 -32.43
C GLY A 147 -7.56 -9.17 -31.94
N ILE A 148 -6.53 -8.39 -31.63
CA ILE A 148 -5.23 -8.91 -31.20
C ILE A 148 -5.28 -9.23 -29.70
N ARG A 149 -5.20 -10.51 -29.37
CA ARG A 149 -5.15 -11.00 -27.99
C ARG A 149 -3.73 -10.84 -27.42
N HIS A 150 -3.35 -9.62 -27.03
CA HIS A 150 -2.14 -9.40 -26.25
C HIS A 150 -2.39 -9.65 -24.75
N ARG A 151 -1.36 -10.05 -24.00
CA ARG A 151 -1.38 -9.92 -22.53
C ARG A 151 -1.34 -8.43 -22.19
N LYS A 152 -2.11 -8.03 -21.18
CA LYS A 152 -2.07 -6.69 -20.59
C LYS A 152 -0.60 -6.25 -20.37
N PRO A 153 -0.19 -5.04 -20.81
CA PRO A 153 1.12 -4.50 -20.48
C PRO A 153 1.33 -4.54 -18.96
N THR A 154 2.53 -4.93 -18.52
CA THR A 154 2.86 -5.13 -17.11
C THR A 154 3.38 -3.85 -16.50
#